data_AF-A0A659UIL0-F1
#
_entry.id   AF-A0A659UIL0-F1
#
_cell.length_a   1.000
_cell.length_b   1.000
_cell.length_c   1.000
_cell.angle_alpha   90.00
_cell.angle_beta   90.00
_cell.angle_gamma   90.00
#
_symmetry.space_group_name_H-M   'P 1'
#
loop_
_entity.id
_entity.type
_entity.pdbx_description
1 polymer ?
#
loop_
_entity_poly.entity_id
_entity_poly.type
_entity_poly.pdbx_seq_one_letter_code
_entity_poly.pdbx_strand_id
1 'polypeptide(L)'
;LMDTQHSRLPAGDGGVDAMIGVIQTRDVLAALLGGRALDPRKYVRAAPIVHDQADALDVLQKLKESDVPMALVHDEHGHFEGIVTPADILEAITGVFRSDLEAGEEESAVQRDDGSWLLAGYMQADEMAEVLGIDLPENRDYETVAGYVLS
;
A
#
# COMPACT_ATOMS: atom_id res chain seq x y z
N LEU A 1 19.71 -2.02 6.87
CA LEU A 1 19.78 -1.74 5.41
C LEU A 1 19.97 -3.02 4.60
N MET A 2 20.82 -3.95 5.03
CA MET A 2 21.05 -5.20 4.27
C MET A 2 19.87 -6.18 4.32
N ASP A 3 19.05 -6.10 5.37
CA ASP A 3 17.93 -7.04 5.59
C ASP A 3 16.61 -6.60 4.94
N THR A 4 16.60 -5.49 4.19
CA THR A 4 15.41 -4.97 3.53
C THR A 4 15.70 -4.63 2.08
N GLN A 5 14.75 -4.94 1.20
CA GLN A 5 14.82 -4.59 -0.22
C GLN A 5 14.19 -3.21 -0.51
N HIS A 6 13.61 -2.56 0.51
CA HIS A 6 12.89 -1.31 0.32
C HIS A 6 13.84 -0.11 0.12
N SER A 7 13.47 0.76 -0.82
CA SER A 7 14.20 2.00 -1.13
C SER A 7 13.92 3.14 -0.16
N ARG A 8 12.83 3.04 0.61
CA ARG A 8 12.33 4.05 1.54
C ARG A 8 11.92 3.38 2.83
N LEU A 9 12.26 4.00 3.96
CA LEU A 9 11.96 3.51 5.29
C LEU A 9 11.26 4.62 6.08
N PRO A 10 10.10 4.36 6.70
CA PRO A 10 9.49 5.28 7.64
C PRO A 10 10.43 5.56 8.81
N ALA A 11 10.46 6.79 9.29
CA ALA A 11 11.29 7.23 10.40
C ALA A 11 10.43 7.77 11.53
N GLY A 12 10.59 7.21 12.73
CA GLY A 12 9.95 7.68 13.96
C GLY A 12 10.97 8.14 15.01
N ASP A 13 10.55 9.05 15.89
CA ASP A 13 11.34 9.51 17.02
C ASP A 13 10.86 8.86 18.33
N GLY A 14 11.52 7.78 18.72
CA GLY A 14 11.18 7.05 19.95
C GLY A 14 10.01 6.05 19.82
N GLY A 15 9.36 5.96 18.66
CA GLY A 15 8.32 4.96 18.41
C GLY A 15 7.54 5.17 17.11
N VAL A 16 6.59 4.27 16.85
CA VAL A 16 5.66 4.34 15.70
C VAL A 16 4.61 5.44 15.85
N ASP A 17 4.31 5.88 17.07
CA ASP A 17 3.36 6.98 17.33
C ASP A 17 3.97 8.37 17.09
N ALA A 18 5.28 8.42 16.85
CA ALA A 18 6.04 9.66 16.69
C ALA A 18 6.74 9.68 15.33
N MET A 19 5.98 9.45 14.25
CA MET A 19 6.53 9.47 12.90
C MET A 19 6.99 10.88 12.50
N ILE A 20 8.25 10.98 12.07
CA ILE A 20 8.90 12.24 11.72
C ILE A 20 9.21 12.35 10.22
N GLY A 21 8.98 11.29 9.44
CA GLY A 21 9.11 11.33 7.99
C GLY A 21 9.63 10.01 7.41
N VAL A 22 10.42 10.11 6.35
CA VAL A 22 10.92 8.98 5.57
C VAL A 22 12.40 9.15 5.27
N ILE A 23 13.15 8.05 5.31
CA ILE A 23 14.57 7.99 4.92
C ILE A 23 14.70 7.22 3.60
N GLN A 24 15.45 7.76 2.65
CA GLN A 24 15.85 7.04 1.44
C GLN A 24 17.11 6.21 1.72
N THR A 25 17.03 4.89 1.52
CA THR A 25 18.15 3.97 1.85
C THR A 25 19.41 4.27 1.06
N ARG A 26 19.26 4.73 -0.19
CA ARG A 26 20.36 5.17 -1.05
C ARG A 26 21.17 6.34 -0.45
N ASP A 27 20.49 7.31 0.17
CA ASP A 27 21.16 8.51 0.71
C ASP A 27 22.01 8.14 1.93
N VAL A 28 21.50 7.24 2.78
CA VAL A 28 22.23 6.68 3.92
C VAL A 28 23.42 5.83 3.45
N LEU A 29 23.21 4.98 2.43
CA LEU A 29 24.28 4.16 1.86
C LEU A 29 25.42 5.03 1.30
N ALA A 30 25.08 6.09 0.55
CA ALA A 30 26.07 7.01 0.01
C ALA A 30 26.89 7.70 1.12
N ALA A 31 26.27 8.03 2.25
CA ALA A 31 26.96 8.61 3.41
C ALA A 31 27.96 7.64 4.06
N LEU A 32 27.55 6.39 4.23
CA LEU A 32 28.38 5.32 4.78
C LEU A 32 29.59 5.03 3.89
N LEU A 33 29.37 4.90 2.57
CA LEU A 33 30.45 4.69 1.60
C LEU A 33 31.41 5.87 1.53
N GLY A 34 30.93 7.08 1.82
CA GLY A 34 31.75 8.29 1.93
C GLY A 34 32.55 8.42 3.22
N GLY A 35 32.51 7.43 4.12
CA GLY A 35 33.24 7.44 5.40
C GLY A 35 32.75 8.49 6.40
N ARG A 36 31.53 9.01 6.23
CA ARG A 36 30.96 10.02 7.13
C ARG A 36 30.39 9.36 8.37
N ALA A 37 30.47 10.03 9.51
CA ALA A 37 29.71 9.64 10.68
C ALA A 37 28.21 9.68 10.33
N LEU A 38 27.53 8.55 10.48
CA LEU A 38 26.12 8.43 10.14
C LEU A 38 25.27 9.03 11.25
N ASP A 39 24.54 10.08 10.92
CA ASP A 39 23.46 10.62 11.73
C ASP A 39 22.15 10.48 10.93
N PRO A 40 21.34 9.43 11.21
CA PRO A 40 20.12 9.14 10.44
C PRO A 40 19.13 10.30 10.41
N ARG A 41 19.07 11.12 11.45
CA ARG A 41 18.14 12.26 11.54
C ARG A 41 18.36 13.28 10.43
N LYS A 42 19.60 13.43 9.93
CA LYS A 42 19.92 14.33 8.82
C LYS A 42 19.40 13.87 7.46
N TYR A 43 18.96 12.62 7.37
CA TYR A 43 18.45 12.01 6.14
C TYR A 43 16.92 11.85 6.16
N VAL A 44 16.27 12.27 7.24
CA VAL A 44 14.80 12.29 7.34
C VAL A 44 14.27 13.38 6.43
N ARG A 45 13.41 12.99 5.50
CA ARG A 45 12.66 13.90 4.63
C ARG A 45 11.22 13.93 5.12
N ALA A 46 10.62 15.13 5.11
CA ALA A 46 9.22 15.29 5.46
C ALA A 46 8.36 14.49 4.47
N ALA A 47 7.47 13.66 5.01
CA ALA A 47 6.46 12.95 4.24
C ALA A 47 5.09 13.58 4.53
N PRO A 48 4.21 13.69 3.53
CA PRO A 48 2.85 14.17 3.73
C PRO A 48 2.11 13.23 4.69
N ILE A 49 1.34 13.83 5.59
CA ILE A 49 0.41 13.11 6.45
C ILE A 49 -0.98 13.14 5.79
N VAL A 50 -1.61 11.99 5.70
CA VAL A 50 -2.94 11.82 5.13
C VAL A 50 -3.84 11.07 6.12
N HIS A 51 -5.14 11.34 6.06
CA HIS A 51 -6.13 10.57 6.82
C HIS A 51 -6.44 9.26 6.09
N ASP A 52 -6.74 8.22 6.86
CA ASP A 52 -7.24 6.92 6.40
C ASP A 52 -8.51 7.02 5.54
N GLN A 53 -9.36 8.01 5.82
CA GLN A 53 -10.59 8.30 5.05
C GLN A 53 -10.37 9.29 3.88
N ALA A 54 -9.12 9.61 3.51
CA ALA A 54 -8.86 10.57 2.44
C ALA A 54 -9.13 9.97 1.04
N ASP A 55 -9.65 10.78 0.13
CA ASP A 55 -9.85 10.37 -1.27
C ASP A 55 -8.51 10.01 -1.94
N ALA A 56 -8.52 8.90 -2.68
CA ALA A 56 -7.31 8.36 -3.31
C ALA A 56 -6.67 9.36 -4.29
N LEU A 57 -7.46 10.12 -5.05
CA LEU A 57 -6.95 11.12 -5.99
C LEU A 57 -6.34 12.33 -5.28
N ASP A 58 -6.92 12.74 -4.15
CA ASP A 58 -6.36 13.80 -3.30
C ASP A 58 -5.02 13.35 -2.69
N VAL A 59 -4.93 12.10 -2.23
CA VAL A 59 -3.69 11.50 -1.73
C VAL A 59 -2.64 11.44 -2.86
N LEU A 60 -3.02 11.02 -4.05
CA LEU A 60 -2.13 10.99 -5.22
C LEU A 60 -1.60 12.39 -5.56
N GLN A 61 -2.43 13.42 -5.47
CA GLN A 61 -2.01 14.79 -5.71
C GLN A 61 -0.98 15.25 -4.67
N LYS A 62 -1.22 14.99 -3.38
CA LYS A 62 -0.25 15.26 -2.31
C LYS A 62 1.08 14.53 -2.52
N LEU A 63 1.03 13.26 -2.94
CA LEU A 63 2.21 12.46 -3.23
C LEU A 63 3.01 13.01 -4.43
N LYS A 64 2.34 13.54 -5.46
CA LYS A 64 3.00 14.16 -6.63
C LYS A 64 3.78 15.42 -6.27
N GLU A 65 3.32 16.17 -5.28
CA GLU A 65 3.95 17.42 -4.83
C GLU A 65 5.02 17.19 -3.74
N SER A 66 5.12 15.97 -3.21
CA SER A 66 6.04 15.64 -2.13
C SER A 66 7.48 15.37 -2.61
N ASP A 67 8.45 15.76 -1.79
CA ASP A 67 9.87 15.39 -1.95
C ASP A 67 10.11 13.87 -1.91
N VAL A 68 9.18 13.12 -1.30
CA VAL A 68 9.23 11.66 -1.20
C VAL A 68 7.87 11.06 -1.59
N PRO A 69 7.82 10.13 -2.55
CA PRO A 69 6.57 9.51 -2.98
C PRO A 69 6.15 8.40 -2.00
N MET A 70 5.86 8.80 -0.76
CA MET A 70 5.33 7.99 0.33
C MET A 70 4.64 8.93 1.32
N ALA A 71 3.42 8.60 1.73
CA ALA A 71 2.66 9.32 2.74
C ALA A 71 2.53 8.48 4.00
N LEU A 72 2.40 9.16 5.14
CA LEU A 72 2.13 8.55 6.45
C LEU A 72 0.63 8.65 6.73
N VAL A 73 -0.03 7.51 6.88
CA VAL A 73 -1.48 7.42 7.11
C VAL A 73 -1.75 7.47 8.61
N HIS A 74 -2.67 8.33 9.01
CA HIS A 74 -3.13 8.44 10.39
C HIS A 74 -4.66 8.42 10.48
N ASP A 75 -5.17 7.89 11.59
CA ASP A 75 -6.60 7.95 11.93
C ASP A 75 -7.04 9.37 12.35
N GLU A 76 -8.31 9.53 12.72
CA GLU A 76 -8.85 10.81 13.22
C GLU A 76 -8.32 11.22 14.60
N HIS A 77 -7.73 10.28 15.34
CA HIS A 77 -7.14 10.49 16.66
C HIS A 77 -5.64 10.81 16.59
N GLY A 78 -5.04 10.74 15.40
CA GLY A 78 -3.62 10.98 15.15
C GLY A 78 -2.73 9.76 15.41
N HIS A 79 -3.29 8.55 15.53
CA HIS A 79 -2.51 7.32 15.55
C HIS A 79 -2.00 6.97 14.17
N PHE A 80 -0.78 6.45 14.11
CA PHE A 80 -0.20 5.98 12.88
C PHE A 80 -0.78 4.62 12.50
N GLU A 81 -1.41 4.53 11.33
CA GLU A 81 -1.99 3.28 10.82
C GLU A 81 -1.10 2.60 9.79
N GLY A 82 -0.30 3.38 9.05
CA GLY A 82 0.58 2.81 8.04
C GLY A 82 1.09 3.81 7.02
N ILE A 83 1.40 3.31 5.84
CA ILE A 83 1.94 4.11 4.74
C ILE A 83 1.16 3.84 3.47
N VAL A 84 1.21 4.81 2.57
CA VAL A 84 0.69 4.66 1.20
C VAL A 84 1.65 5.30 0.21
N THR A 85 1.76 4.69 -0.96
CA THR A 85 2.63 5.09 -2.06
C THR A 85 1.80 5.32 -3.32
N PRO A 86 2.36 5.99 -4.35
CA PRO A 86 1.65 6.15 -5.62
C PRO A 86 1.29 4.82 -6.30
N ALA A 87 2.06 3.75 -6.05
CA ALA A 87 1.77 2.44 -6.61
C ALA A 87 0.46 1.88 -6.02
N ASP A 88 0.31 1.95 -4.70
CA ASP A 88 -0.90 1.50 -4.00
C ASP A 88 -2.15 2.25 -4.48
N ILE A 89 -2.03 3.58 -4.69
CA ILE A 89 -3.14 4.38 -5.22
C ILE A 89 -3.49 4.01 -6.66
N LEU A 90 -2.47 3.78 -7.50
CA LEU A 90 -2.70 3.35 -8.89
C LEU A 90 -3.35 1.98 -8.92
N GLU A 91 -2.88 1.03 -8.11
CA GLU A 91 -3.44 -0.31 -7.97
C GLU A 91 -4.91 -0.29 -7.54
N ALA A 92 -5.27 0.57 -6.59
CA ALA A 92 -6.66 0.74 -6.19
C ALA A 92 -7.57 1.25 -7.33
N ILE A 93 -7.02 2.03 -8.27
CA ILE A 93 -7.77 2.57 -9.42
C ILE A 93 -7.80 1.58 -10.59
N THR A 94 -6.68 0.90 -10.87
CA THR A 94 -6.51 0.07 -12.06
C THR A 94 -6.74 -1.42 -11.82
N GLY A 95 -6.83 -1.84 -10.56
CA GLY A 95 -6.67 -3.24 -10.16
C GLY A 95 -5.20 -3.66 -10.16
N VAL A 96 -4.95 -4.90 -9.76
CA VAL A 96 -3.60 -5.49 -9.64
C VAL A 96 -3.08 -5.88 -11.02
N PHE A 97 -1.87 -5.44 -11.38
CA PHE A 97 -1.26 -5.91 -12.61
C PHE A 97 -0.78 -7.36 -12.47
N ARG A 98 -1.04 -8.20 -13.48
CA ARG A 98 -0.56 -9.59 -13.49
C ARG A 98 0.97 -9.73 -13.37
N SER A 99 1.72 -8.68 -13.69
CA SER A 99 3.19 -8.64 -13.55
C SER A 99 3.66 -8.47 -12.11
N ASP A 100 2.78 -7.95 -11.25
CA ASP A 100 3.10 -7.59 -9.88
C ASP A 100 2.76 -8.74 -8.92
N LEU A 101 2.03 -9.75 -9.41
CA LEU A 101 1.82 -11.01 -8.72
C LEU A 101 3.15 -11.77 -8.61
N GLU A 102 3.58 -12.09 -7.38
CA GLU A 102 4.81 -12.85 -7.17
C GLU A 102 4.68 -14.28 -7.72
N ALA A 103 5.79 -14.86 -8.19
CA ALA A 103 5.82 -16.23 -8.67
C ALA A 103 5.54 -17.21 -7.51
N GLY A 104 4.29 -17.65 -7.39
CA GLY A 104 3.83 -18.53 -6.31
C GLY A 104 2.73 -17.94 -5.45
N GLU A 105 2.31 -16.69 -5.68
CA GLU A 105 1.02 -16.22 -5.19
C GLU A 105 -0.08 -17.10 -5.79
N GLU A 106 -0.90 -17.69 -4.91
CA GLU A 106 -2.06 -18.47 -5.33
C GLU A 106 -2.95 -17.55 -6.18
N GLU A 107 -3.36 -18.02 -7.37
CA GLU A 107 -4.30 -17.29 -8.20
C GLU A 107 -5.51 -16.91 -7.35
N SER A 108 -5.87 -15.63 -7.32
CA SER A 108 -7.01 -15.13 -6.54
C SER A 108 -8.33 -15.79 -6.94
N ALA A 109 -8.36 -16.45 -8.10
CA ALA A 109 -9.43 -17.30 -8.57
C ALA A 109 -8.88 -18.58 -9.21
N VAL A 110 -9.23 -19.74 -8.65
CA VAL A 110 -8.90 -21.07 -9.19
C VAL A 110 -10.18 -21.84 -9.50
N GLN A 111 -10.37 -22.22 -10.76
CA GLN A 111 -11.44 -23.15 -11.14
C GLN A 111 -11.03 -24.59 -10.82
N ARG A 112 -11.85 -25.31 -10.06
CA ARG A 112 -11.62 -26.71 -9.70
C ARG A 112 -12.16 -27.66 -10.77
N ASP A 113 -11.72 -28.92 -10.72
CA ASP A 113 -12.09 -29.97 -11.69
C ASP A 113 -13.61 -30.20 -11.79
N ASP A 114 -14.36 -29.91 -10.72
CA ASP A 114 -15.82 -30.03 -10.68
C ASP A 114 -16.56 -28.80 -11.24
N GLY A 115 -15.83 -27.79 -11.71
CA GLY A 115 -16.35 -26.53 -12.21
C GLY A 115 -16.63 -25.48 -11.13
N SER A 116 -16.44 -25.80 -9.85
CA SER A 116 -16.55 -24.82 -8.76
C SER A 116 -15.34 -23.88 -8.73
N TRP A 117 -15.51 -22.70 -8.13
CA TRP A 117 -14.44 -21.73 -7.94
C TRP A 117 -13.92 -21.73 -6.49
N LEU A 118 -12.61 -21.68 -6.33
CA LEU A 118 -11.93 -21.24 -5.13
C LEU A 118 -11.50 -19.80 -5.33
N LEU A 119 -12.09 -18.87 -4.59
CA LEU A 119 -11.78 -17.45 -4.67
C LEU A 119 -11.14 -16.97 -3.38
N ALA A 120 -10.11 -16.14 -3.50
CA ALA A 120 -9.47 -15.51 -2.35
C ALA A 120 -10.39 -14.46 -1.74
N GLY A 121 -10.50 -14.42 -0.41
CA GLY A 121 -11.39 -13.47 0.28
C GLY A 121 -11.06 -12.01 0.04
N TYR A 122 -9.78 -11.69 -0.28
CA TYR A 122 -9.32 -10.33 -0.60
C TYR A 122 -9.56 -9.93 -2.06
N MET A 123 -9.95 -10.86 -2.94
CA MET A 123 -10.25 -10.57 -4.35
C MET A 123 -11.35 -9.52 -4.43
N GLN A 124 -11.26 -8.60 -5.40
CA GLN A 124 -12.29 -7.57 -5.59
C GLN A 124 -13.62 -8.21 -5.99
N ALA A 125 -14.73 -7.71 -5.44
CA ALA A 125 -16.05 -8.24 -5.73
C ALA A 125 -16.40 -8.15 -7.22
N ASP A 126 -15.97 -7.08 -7.90
CA ASP A 126 -16.16 -6.91 -9.35
C ASP A 126 -15.43 -7.98 -10.17
N GLU A 127 -14.18 -8.29 -9.80
CA GLU A 127 -13.42 -9.36 -10.46
C GLU A 127 -14.10 -10.73 -10.27
N MET A 128 -14.63 -11.01 -9.06
CA MET A 128 -15.42 -12.21 -8.81
C MET A 128 -16.65 -12.24 -9.72
N ALA A 129 -17.35 -11.12 -9.85
CA ALA A 129 -18.56 -11.01 -10.67
C ALA A 129 -18.27 -11.33 -12.14
N GLU A 130 -17.17 -10.79 -12.67
CA GLU A 130 -16.68 -11.08 -14.02
C GLU A 130 -16.34 -12.56 -14.20
N VAL A 131 -15.61 -13.16 -13.26
CA VAL A 131 -15.21 -14.58 -13.30
C VAL A 131 -16.41 -15.53 -13.20
N LEU A 132 -17.38 -15.21 -12.34
CA LEU A 132 -18.58 -16.01 -12.15
C LEU A 132 -19.69 -15.73 -13.19
N GLY A 133 -19.56 -14.64 -13.96
CA GLY A 133 -20.58 -14.19 -14.90
C GLY A 133 -21.88 -13.77 -14.20
N ILE A 134 -21.79 -13.13 -13.04
CA ILE A 134 -22.93 -12.64 -12.26
C ILE A 134 -22.97 -11.12 -12.24
N ASP A 135 -24.16 -10.55 -12.09
CA ASP A 135 -24.33 -9.12 -11.88
C ASP A 135 -24.35 -8.82 -10.37
N LEU A 136 -23.60 -7.79 -9.96
CA LEU A 136 -23.66 -7.26 -8.60
C LEU A 136 -24.61 -6.06 -8.52
N PRO A 137 -25.30 -5.85 -7.38
CA PRO A 137 -26.11 -4.66 -7.15
C PRO A 137 -25.26 -3.38 -7.25
N GLU A 138 -25.81 -2.32 -7.87
CA GLU A 138 -25.12 -1.03 -7.99
C GLU A 138 -24.86 -0.35 -6.63
N ASN A 139 -25.77 -0.52 -5.66
CA ASN A 139 -25.63 0.02 -4.30
C ASN A 139 -25.28 -1.11 -3.33
N ARG A 140 -23.99 -1.38 -3.19
CA ARG A 140 -23.44 -2.40 -2.31
C ARG A 140 -22.50 -1.76 -1.28
N ASP A 141 -22.36 -2.41 -0.13
CA ASP A 141 -21.53 -1.97 1.00
C ASP A 141 -20.28 -2.86 1.18
N TYR A 142 -19.94 -3.64 0.17
CA TYR A 142 -18.77 -4.52 0.13
C TYR A 142 -17.95 -4.27 -1.14
N GLU A 143 -16.63 -4.44 -0.98
CA GLU A 143 -15.66 -4.28 -2.07
C GLU A 143 -14.91 -5.59 -2.40
N THR A 144 -14.97 -6.58 -1.51
CA THR A 144 -14.22 -7.84 -1.64
C THR A 144 -15.14 -9.06 -1.64
N VAL A 145 -14.62 -10.20 -2.09
CA VAL A 145 -15.31 -11.51 -2.02
C VAL A 145 -15.70 -11.85 -0.58
N ALA A 146 -14.81 -11.63 0.38
CA ALA A 146 -15.12 -11.87 1.79
C ALA A 146 -16.26 -10.95 2.26
N GLY A 147 -16.25 -9.68 1.86
CA GLY A 147 -17.34 -8.74 2.13
C GLY A 147 -18.66 -9.24 1.55
N TYR A 148 -18.69 -9.62 0.27
CA TYR A 148 -19.87 -10.17 -0.40
C TYR A 148 -20.49 -11.37 0.32
N VAL A 149 -19.66 -12.25 0.90
CA VAL A 149 -20.14 -13.45 1.62
C VAL A 149 -20.70 -13.11 3.01
N LEU A 150 -20.26 -12.01 3.61
CA LEU A 150 -20.62 -11.61 4.98
C LEU A 150 -21.76 -10.58 5.05
N SER A 151 -22.00 -9.84 3.97
CA SER A 151 -23.10 -8.87 3.80
C SER A 151 -24.45 -9.56 3.53
#